data_AF-A0A819SIX3-F1
#
_entry.id   AF-A0A819SIX3-F1
#
_cell.length_a   1.000
_cell.length_b   1.000
_cell.length_c   1.000
_cell.angle_alpha   90.00
_cell.angle_beta   90.00
_cell.angle_gamma   90.00
#
_symmetry.space_group_name_H-M   'P 1'
#
loop_
_entity.id
_entity.type
_entity.pdbx_description
1 polymer ?
#
loop_
_entity_poly.entity_id
_entity_poly.type
_entity_poly.pdbx_seq_one_letter_code
_entity_poly.pdbx_strand_id
1 'polypeptide(L)'
;MNDSFMLRRILSLYQIRYAASSILSSSKEIYLRVKKLLDSKEYQKVLNLFDQQSHLCKDIEINMALRACINLNDYQRGINIQEKLSQDSLNNSYIQTSLIRLYSKLFISKLNHH
;
A
#
# COMPACT_ATOMS: atom_id res chain seq x y z
N MET A 1 30.56 -24.42 -28.82
CA MET A 1 29.47 -23.45 -29.11
C MET A 1 28.49 -23.23 -27.93
N ASN A 2 28.63 -23.91 -26.78
CA ASN A 2 27.65 -23.83 -25.68
C ASN A 2 28.01 -22.86 -24.54
N ASP A 3 29.28 -22.47 -24.38
CA ASP A 3 29.73 -21.72 -23.20
C ASP A 3 29.25 -20.26 -23.18
N SER A 4 29.17 -19.62 -24.35
CA SER A 4 28.64 -18.25 -24.48
C SER A 4 27.15 -18.15 -24.12
N PHE A 5 26.37 -19.18 -24.42
CA PHE A 5 24.95 -19.23 -24.07
C PHE A 5 24.74 -19.44 -22.56
N MET A 6 25.53 -20.32 -21.95
CA MET A 6 25.50 -20.56 -20.50
C MET A 6 25.92 -19.33 -19.70
N LEU A 7 26.98 -18.64 -20.12
CA LEU A 7 27.44 -17.40 -19.47
C LEU A 7 26.40 -16.27 -19.58
N ARG A 8 25.76 -16.09 -20.74
CA ARG A 8 24.66 -15.12 -20.89
C ARG A 8 23.48 -15.42 -19.98
N ARG A 9 23.15 -16.70 -19.79
CA ARG A 9 22.06 -17.15 -18.92
C ARG A 9 22.39 -16.99 -17.43
N ILE A 10 23.64 -17.19 -17.03
CA ILE A 10 24.10 -16.94 -15.65
C ILE A 10 24.09 -15.44 -15.34
N LEU A 11 24.58 -14.61 -16.27
CA LEU A 11 24.56 -13.16 -16.12
C LEU A 11 23.13 -12.60 -16.02
N SER A 12 22.21 -13.10 -16.85
CA SER A 12 20.80 -12.66 -16.77
C SER A 12 20.15 -13.08 -15.46
N LEU A 13 20.39 -14.30 -14.97
CA LEU A 13 19.88 -14.76 -13.67
C LEU A 13 20.45 -13.95 -12.50
N TYR A 14 21.74 -13.58 -12.55
CA TYR A 14 22.36 -12.73 -11.53
C TYR A 14 21.76 -11.32 -11.51
N GLN A 15 21.54 -10.71 -12.67
CA GLN A 15 20.90 -9.39 -12.79
C GLN A 15 19.45 -9.41 -12.28
N ILE A 16 18.68 -10.44 -12.64
CA ILE A 16 17.30 -10.62 -12.15
C ILE A 16 17.29 -10.78 -10.63
N ARG A 17 18.21 -11.60 -10.08
CA ARG A 17 18.31 -11.81 -8.63
C ARG A 17 18.72 -10.52 -7.90
N TYR A 18 19.65 -9.76 -8.45
CA TYR A 18 20.07 -8.47 -7.88
C TYR A 18 18.91 -7.46 -7.88
N ALA A 19 18.20 -7.31 -9.00
CA ALA A 19 17.02 -6.44 -9.11
C ALA A 19 15.88 -6.89 -8.15
N ALA A 20 15.61 -8.19 -8.05
CA ALA A 20 14.62 -8.70 -7.10
C ALA A 20 15.02 -8.40 -5.64
N SER A 21 16.31 -8.50 -5.31
CA SER A 21 16.81 -8.19 -3.96
C SER A 21 16.73 -6.69 -3.62
N SER A 22 17.00 -5.81 -4.58
CA SER A 22 16.88 -4.35 -4.37
C SER A 22 15.42 -3.91 -4.24
N ILE A 23 14.52 -4.47 -5.04
CA ILE A 23 13.06 -4.23 -4.96
C ILE A 23 12.48 -4.75 -3.63
N LEU A 24 12.96 -5.91 -3.14
CA LEU A 24 12.51 -6.45 -1.86
C LEU A 24 12.97 -5.59 -0.69
N SER A 25 14.19 -5.04 -0.74
CA SER A 25 14.72 -4.13 0.28
C SER A 25 13.91 -2.82 0.34
N SER A 26 13.61 -2.22 -0.81
CA SER A 26 12.85 -0.96 -0.86
C SER A 26 11.42 -1.12 -0.34
N SER A 27 10.72 -2.21 -0.69
CA SER A 27 9.37 -2.46 -0.17
C SER A 27 9.33 -2.67 1.35
N LYS A 28 10.35 -3.33 1.93
CA LYS A 28 10.43 -3.52 3.38
C LYS A 28 10.70 -2.20 4.12
N GLU A 29 11.55 -1.35 3.56
CA GLU A 29 11.83 -0.02 4.12
C GLU A 29 10.59 0.88 4.10
N ILE A 30 9.82 0.86 3.01
CA ILE A 30 8.56 1.60 2.88
C ILE A 30 7.58 1.13 3.95
N TYR A 31 7.37 -0.17 4.09
CA TYR A 31 6.50 -0.73 5.12
C TYR A 31 6.89 -0.26 6.53
N LEU A 32 8.17 -0.36 6.89
CA LEU A 32 8.65 0.07 8.20
C LEU A 32 8.44 1.57 8.42
N ARG A 33 8.66 2.38 7.39
CA ARG A 33 8.47 3.83 7.45
C ARG A 33 7.00 4.20 7.63
N VAL A 34 6.09 3.59 6.86
CA VAL A 34 4.65 3.84 6.97
C VAL A 34 4.13 3.36 8.32
N LYS A 35 4.58 2.20 8.80
CA LYS A 35 4.21 1.69 10.12
C LYS A 35 4.64 2.65 11.23
N LYS A 36 5.89 3.12 11.21
CA LYS A 36 6.39 4.10 12.19
C LYS A 36 5.55 5.38 12.21
N LEU A 37 5.16 5.88 11.03
CA LEU A 37 4.33 7.08 10.91
C LEU A 37 2.89 6.87 11.41
N LEU A 38 2.33 5.67 11.21
CA LEU A 38 1.04 5.30 11.81
C LEU A 38 1.12 5.27 13.33
N ASP A 39 2.19 4.68 13.88
CA ASP A 39 2.40 4.61 15.32
C ASP A 39 2.64 6.00 15.94
N SER A 40 3.31 6.90 15.20
CA SER A 40 3.47 8.32 15.59
C SER A 40 2.25 9.20 15.29
N LYS A 41 1.15 8.63 14.77
CA LYS A 41 -0.09 9.33 14.38
C LYS A 41 0.11 10.42 13.31
N GLU A 42 1.19 10.34 12.54
CA GLU A 42 1.51 11.27 11.45
C GLU A 42 0.78 10.86 10.15
N TYR A 43 -0.54 10.77 10.23
CA TYR A 43 -1.40 10.23 9.17
C TYR A 43 -1.27 10.97 7.84
N GLN A 44 -1.05 12.30 7.87
CA GLN A 44 -0.87 13.07 6.64
C GLN A 44 0.41 12.66 5.88
N LYS A 45 1.48 12.33 6.61
CA LYS A 45 2.73 11.86 6.00
C LYS A 45 2.58 10.46 5.41
N VAL A 46 1.79 9.60 6.06
CA VAL A 46 1.43 8.28 5.50
C VAL A 46 0.77 8.46 4.15
N LEU A 47 -0.21 9.35 4.06
CA LEU A 47 -0.94 9.63 2.82
C LEU A 47 -0.06 10.25 1.74
N ASN A 48 0.81 11.20 2.09
CA ASN A 48 1.75 11.78 1.12
C ASN A 48 2.73 10.72 0.57
N LEU A 49 3.22 9.81 1.42
CA LEU A 49 4.06 8.71 0.96
C LEU A 49 3.29 7.74 0.05
N PHE A 50 2.03 7.47 0.37
CA PHE A 50 1.16 6.62 -0.46
C PHE A 50 0.93 7.23 -1.85
N ASP A 51 0.65 8.54 -1.93
CA ASP A 51 0.46 9.23 -3.22
C ASP A 51 1.71 9.19 -4.10
N GLN A 52 2.89 9.34 -3.48
CA GLN A 52 4.18 9.28 -4.19
C GLN A 52 4.47 7.90 -4.78
N GLN A 53 3.84 6.84 -4.27
CA GLN A 53 4.16 5.45 -4.57
C GLN A 53 2.97 4.67 -5.12
N SER A 54 1.92 5.36 -5.59
CA SER A 54 0.61 4.78 -5.93
C SER A 54 0.64 3.62 -6.95
N HIS A 55 1.74 3.44 -7.69
CA HIS A 55 1.94 2.43 -8.73
C HIS A 55 2.55 1.11 -8.21
N LEU A 56 3.04 1.07 -6.96
CA LEU A 56 3.70 -0.10 -6.36
C LEU A 56 3.05 -0.58 -5.05
N CYS A 57 1.90 -0.02 -4.69
CA CYS A 57 1.32 -0.26 -3.38
C CYS A 57 0.79 -1.70 -3.25
N LYS A 58 1.33 -2.39 -2.25
CA LYS A 58 0.83 -3.70 -1.80
C LYS A 58 -0.41 -3.53 -0.93
N ASP A 59 -1.19 -4.59 -0.75
CA ASP A 59 -2.38 -4.60 0.10
C ASP A 59 -2.14 -4.04 1.51
N ILE A 60 -0.95 -4.29 2.06
CA ILE A 60 -0.56 -3.80 3.38
C ILE A 60 -0.47 -2.26 3.39
N GLU A 61 0.10 -1.66 2.35
CA GLU A 61 0.24 -0.21 2.21
C GLU A 61 -1.11 0.46 1.95
N ILE A 62 -1.96 -0.16 1.13
CA ILE A 62 -3.36 0.24 0.94
C ILE A 62 -4.11 0.25 2.27
N ASN A 63 -4.02 -0.84 3.04
CA ASN A 63 -4.67 -0.93 4.34
C ASN A 63 -4.17 0.15 5.31
N MET A 64 -2.87 0.46 5.30
CA MET A 64 -2.30 1.54 6.11
C MET A 64 -2.80 2.92 5.69
N ALA A 65 -2.93 3.18 4.39
CA ALA A 65 -3.49 4.42 3.86
C ALA A 65 -4.97 4.58 4.23
N LEU A 66 -5.77 3.53 4.10
CA LEU A 66 -7.18 3.53 4.54
C LEU A 66 -7.29 3.86 6.04
N ARG A 67 -6.45 3.26 6.88
CA ARG A 67 -6.40 3.58 8.31
C ARG A 67 -6.03 5.04 8.59
N ALA A 68 -5.11 5.62 7.81
CA ALA A 68 -4.77 7.02 7.92
C ALA A 68 -5.96 7.93 7.55
N CYS A 69 -6.66 7.64 6.45
CA CYS A 69 -7.88 8.36 6.06
C CYS A 69 -8.95 8.33 7.15
N ILE A 70 -9.20 7.17 7.77
CA ILE A 70 -10.17 7.01 8.86
C ILE A 70 -9.81 7.90 10.05
N ASN A 71 -8.54 7.95 10.45
CA ASN A 71 -8.11 8.73 11.61
C ASN A 71 -8.08 10.25 11.33
N LEU A 72 -7.91 10.64 10.07
CA LEU A 72 -7.99 12.05 9.64
C LEU A 72 -9.44 12.50 9.36
N ASN A 73 -10.41 11.60 9.43
CA ASN A 73 -11.78 11.81 8.95
C ASN A 73 -11.86 12.20 7.46
N ASP A 74 -10.83 11.90 6.68
CA ASP A 74 -10.80 12.13 5.23
C ASP A 74 -11.42 10.93 4.51
N TYR A 75 -12.73 10.75 4.72
CA TYR A 75 -13.46 9.59 4.22
C TYR A 75 -13.55 9.57 2.70
N GLN A 76 -13.67 10.74 2.06
CA GLN A 76 -13.77 10.86 0.61
C GLN A 76 -12.51 10.31 -0.07
N ARG A 77 -11.35 10.63 0.48
CA ARG A 77 -10.10 10.08 -0.03
C ARG A 77 -10.00 8.56 0.13
N GLY A 78 -10.52 8.01 1.23
CA GLY A 78 -10.60 6.57 1.41
C GLY A 78 -11.49 5.87 0.37
N ILE A 79 -12.59 6.50 -0.05
CA ILE A 79 -13.44 6.02 -1.16
C ILE A 79 -12.65 6.03 -2.47
N ASN A 80 -11.97 7.14 -2.78
CA ASN A 80 -11.16 7.25 -4.00
C ASN A 80 -10.04 6.20 -4.06
N ILE A 81 -9.51 5.77 -2.91
CA ILE A 81 -8.54 4.65 -2.84
C ILE A 81 -9.25 3.33 -3.16
N GLN A 82 -10.41 3.08 -2.54
CA GLN A 82 -11.20 1.87 -2.73
C GLN A 82 -11.64 1.66 -4.19
N GLU A 83 -12.05 2.72 -4.88
CA GLU A 83 -12.43 2.68 -6.30
C GLU A 83 -11.30 2.23 -7.23
N LYS A 84 -10.04 2.40 -6.81
CA LYS A 84 -8.85 2.03 -7.58
C LYS A 84 -8.33 0.62 -7.25
N LEU A 85 -8.96 -0.09 -6.32
CA LEU A 85 -8.52 -1.43 -5.91
C LEU A 85 -8.94 -2.49 -6.92
N SER A 86 -8.05 -3.46 -7.13
CA SER A 86 -8.40 -4.69 -7.84
C SER A 86 -9.32 -5.56 -6.99
N GLN A 87 -10.03 -6.50 -7.64
CA GLN A 87 -10.86 -7.48 -6.92
C GLN A 87 -10.04 -8.36 -5.96
N ASP A 88 -8.78 -8.65 -6.32
CA ASP A 88 -7.88 -9.41 -5.45
C ASP A 88 -7.59 -8.67 -4.14
N SER A 89 -7.31 -7.36 -4.22
CA SER A 89 -7.12 -6.53 -3.02
C SER A 89 -8.42 -6.37 -2.22
N LEU A 90 -9.59 -6.32 -2.88
CA LEU A 90 -10.89 -6.27 -2.20
C LEU A 90 -11.23 -7.58 -1.46
N ASN A 91 -10.66 -8.71 -1.86
CA ASN A 91 -10.79 -9.98 -1.14
C ASN A 91 -9.87 -10.09 0.08
N ASN A 92 -8.97 -9.13 0.29
CA ASN A 92 -8.11 -9.09 1.46
C ASN A 92 -8.90 -8.70 2.72
N SER A 93 -8.95 -9.59 3.71
CA SER A 93 -9.73 -9.41 4.95
C SER A 93 -9.33 -8.16 5.75
N TYR A 94 -8.05 -7.76 5.70
CA TYR A 94 -7.59 -6.54 6.37
C TYR A 94 -8.13 -5.29 5.69
N ILE A 95 -8.14 -5.27 4.35
CA ILE A 95 -8.71 -4.16 3.57
C ILE A 95 -10.22 -4.08 3.81
N GLN A 96 -10.94 -5.21 3.75
CA GLN A 96 -12.37 -5.25 4.04
C GLN A 96 -12.70 -4.71 5.43
N THR A 97 -11.93 -5.10 6.45
CA THR A 97 -12.11 -4.60 7.82
C THR A 97 -11.94 -3.09 7.91
N SER A 98 -10.93 -2.54 7.22
CA SER A 98 -10.70 -1.10 7.14
C SER A 98 -11.80 -0.38 6.37
N LEU A 99 -12.29 -0.94 5.26
CA LEU A 99 -13.41 -0.37 4.50
C LEU A 99 -14.70 -0.33 5.32
N ILE A 100 -15.04 -1.42 6.03
CA ILE A 100 -16.19 -1.44 6.95
C ILE A 100 -16.07 -0.30 7.94
N ARG A 101 -14.90 -0.15 8.59
CA ARG A 101 -14.67 0.93 9.57
C ARG A 101 -14.78 2.32 8.93
N LEU A 102 -14.27 2.50 7.71
CA LEU A 102 -14.39 3.75 6.94
C LEU A 102 -15.86 4.10 6.68
N TYR A 103 -16.64 3.17 6.13
CA TYR A 103 -18.06 3.42 5.84
C TYR A 103 -18.91 3.60 7.09
N SER A 104 -18.63 2.86 8.17
CA SER A 104 -19.31 3.08 9.46
C SER A 104 -19.08 4.50 9.97
N LYS A 105 -17.84 5.00 9.91
CA LYS A 105 -17.50 6.36 10.34
C LYS A 105 -18.11 7.43 9.45
N LEU A 106 -18.08 7.23 8.13
CA LEU A 106 -18.73 8.11 7.17
C LEU A 106 -20.25 8.20 7.38
N PHE A 107 -20.89 7.08 7.66
CA PHE A 107 -22.33 7.05 7.93
C PHE A 107 -22.66 7.83 9.20
N ILE A 108 -21.92 7.61 10.29
CA ILE A 108 -22.07 8.35 11.54
C ILE A 108 -21.83 9.86 11.34
N SER A 109 -20.79 10.24 10.58
CA SER A 109 -20.51 11.66 10.33
C SER A 109 -21.64 12.35 9.56
N LYS A 110 -22.32 11.64 8.65
CA LYS A 110 -23.48 12.17 7.93
C LYS A 110 -24.70 12.35 8.84
N LEU A 111 -24.90 11.47 9.83
CA LEU A 111 -26.01 11.58 10.78
C LEU A 111 -25.87 12.74 11.76
N ASN A 112 -24.65 13.10 12.16
CA ASN A 112 -24.42 14.19 13.13
C ASN A 112 -24.53 15.60 12.53
N HIS A 113 -24.73 15.73 11.22
CA HIS A 113 -24.92 17.00 10.52
C HIS A 113 -26.38 17.29 10.16
N HIS A 114 -27.33 16.53 10.72
CA HIS A 114 -28.77 16.79 10.70
C HIS A 114 -29.26 17.24 12.08
#